data_AF-A0A7C7K2X9-F1
#
_entry.id   AF-A0A7C7K2X9-F1
#
_cell.length_a   1.000
_cell.length_b   1.000
_cell.length_c   1.000
_cell.angle_alpha   90.00
_cell.angle_beta   90.00
_cell.angle_gamma   90.00
#
_symmetry.space_group_name_H-M   'P 1'
#
loop_
_entity.id
_entity.type
_entity.pdbx_description
1 polymer ?
#
loop_
_entity_poly.entity_id
_entity_poly.type
_entity_poly.pdbx_seq_one_letter_code
_entity_poly.pdbx_strand_id
1 'polypeptide(L)'
;MNKPNPASILKQISNYKDKELPPVHLWNPPLCENVEMKIDREGRWFFMNSPIGRERMVKLFSKVLRLDEDGEYYLVTPVEKIRIEVEERPFLIIDYQLIKKGDKQIISFETNTGDIFLLDKDHP
;
A
#
# COMPACT_ATOMS: atom_id res chain seq x y z
N MET A 1 -5.09 26.33 2.57
CA MET A 1 -4.45 25.01 2.75
C MET A 1 -5.18 24.02 1.86
N ASN A 2 -4.48 23.31 0.98
CA ASN A 2 -5.11 22.29 0.15
C ASN A 2 -5.60 21.17 1.07
N LYS A 3 -6.89 20.83 1.01
CA LYS A 3 -7.41 19.69 1.76
C LYS A 3 -6.78 18.41 1.19
N PRO A 4 -6.30 17.49 2.04
CA PRO A 4 -5.74 16.22 1.58
C PRO A 4 -6.79 15.49 0.75
N ASN A 5 -6.39 14.98 -0.41
CA ASN A 5 -7.29 14.20 -1.25
C ASN A 5 -6.48 13.13 -2.02
N PRO A 6 -7.14 12.08 -2.54
CA PRO A 6 -6.44 11.01 -3.25
C PRO A 6 -5.54 11.53 -4.41
N ALA A 7 -5.94 12.59 -5.09
CA ALA A 7 -5.15 13.16 -6.19
C ALA A 7 -3.89 13.90 -5.73
N SER A 8 -3.85 14.46 -4.50
CA SER A 8 -2.65 15.12 -3.95
C SER A 8 -1.55 14.10 -3.66
N ILE A 9 -1.92 12.95 -3.09
CA ILE A 9 -1.02 11.82 -2.87
C ILE A 9 -0.46 11.33 -4.21
N LEU A 10 -1.34 11.08 -5.20
CA LEU A 10 -0.93 10.65 -6.55
C LEU A 10 0.11 11.57 -7.19
N LYS A 11 -0.10 12.88 -7.08
CA LYS A 11 0.82 13.89 -7.63
C LYS A 11 2.21 13.84 -6.98
N GLN A 12 2.28 13.48 -5.71
CA GLN A 12 3.55 13.40 -4.98
C GLN A 12 4.32 12.13 -5.31
N ILE A 13 3.58 11.03 -5.52
CA ILE A 13 4.18 9.73 -5.78
C ILE A 13 4.44 9.48 -7.26
N SER A 14 3.82 10.23 -8.19
CA SER A 14 4.02 10.09 -9.63
C SER A 14 5.47 10.30 -10.10
N ASN A 15 6.30 10.94 -9.27
CA ASN A 15 7.73 11.14 -9.54
C ASN A 15 8.58 9.89 -9.22
N TYR A 16 8.06 8.97 -8.40
CA TYR A 16 8.69 7.68 -8.16
C TYR A 16 8.28 6.74 -9.29
N LYS A 17 9.26 6.30 -10.09
CA LYS A 17 9.03 5.36 -11.19
C LYS A 17 8.60 4.01 -10.62
N ASP A 18 7.75 3.28 -11.37
CA ASP A 18 7.15 1.98 -10.99
C ASP A 18 8.13 0.90 -10.49
N LYS A 19 9.45 1.07 -10.64
CA LYS A 19 10.49 0.10 -10.26
C LYS A 19 11.12 0.33 -8.88
N GLU A 20 11.01 1.53 -8.31
CA GLU A 20 11.60 1.82 -6.99
C GLU A 20 10.49 2.25 -6.03
N LEU A 21 10.37 1.51 -4.92
CA LEU A 21 9.44 1.87 -3.86
C LEU A 21 9.85 3.24 -3.28
N PRO A 22 8.90 4.17 -3.07
CA PRO A 22 9.19 5.41 -2.40
C PRO A 22 9.74 5.13 -0.98
N PRO A 23 10.74 5.89 -0.49
CA PRO A 23 11.40 5.64 0.79
C PRO A 23 10.54 6.14 1.97
N VAL A 24 9.36 5.55 2.16
CA VAL A 24 8.36 5.99 3.14
C VAL A 24 8.90 6.03 4.57
N HIS A 25 9.88 5.20 4.90
CA HIS A 25 10.52 5.16 6.22
C HIS A 25 11.35 6.41 6.53
N LEU A 26 11.71 7.22 5.53
CA LEU A 26 12.48 8.46 5.72
C LEU A 26 11.60 9.69 5.97
N TRP A 27 10.28 9.58 5.82
CA TRP A 27 9.37 10.74 5.86
C TRP A 27 8.58 10.80 7.16
N ASN A 28 8.55 11.96 7.80
CA ASN A 28 7.76 12.17 9.02
C ASN A 28 6.99 13.50 8.95
N PRO A 29 6.10 13.68 7.95
CA PRO A 29 5.28 14.89 7.86
C PRO A 29 4.18 14.89 8.95
N PRO A 30 3.57 16.05 9.23
CA PRO A 30 2.46 16.14 10.17
C PRO A 30 1.27 15.28 9.74
N LEU A 31 0.57 14.72 10.72
CA LEU A 31 -0.68 13.99 10.51
C LEU A 31 -1.74 14.94 9.92
N CYS A 32 -2.37 14.51 8.84
CA CYS A 32 -3.52 15.19 8.27
C CYS A 32 -4.78 14.89 9.09
N GLU A 33 -5.43 15.94 9.57
CA GLU A 33 -6.69 15.84 10.31
C GLU A 33 -7.89 15.86 9.36
N ASN A 34 -9.03 15.33 9.84
CA ASN A 34 -10.32 15.33 9.13
C ASN A 34 -10.28 14.59 7.76
N VAL A 35 -9.48 13.53 7.68
CA VAL A 35 -9.38 12.64 6.52
C VAL A 35 -9.63 11.21 6.96
N GLU A 36 -10.56 10.55 6.28
CA GLU A 36 -10.87 9.14 6.51
C GLU A 36 -10.43 8.32 5.31
N MET A 37 -9.53 7.36 5.54
CA MET A 37 -9.15 6.32 4.59
C MET A 37 -9.41 4.96 5.23
N LYS A 38 -9.93 4.01 4.45
CA LYS A 38 -10.18 2.64 4.91
C LYS A 38 -9.82 1.61 3.84
N ILE A 39 -9.28 0.47 4.27
CA ILE A 39 -9.24 -0.79 3.53
C ILE A 39 -10.18 -1.78 4.22
N ASP A 40 -11.19 -2.26 3.52
CA ASP A 40 -12.07 -3.30 4.05
C ASP A 40 -11.47 -4.71 3.90
N ARG A 41 -12.19 -5.72 4.41
CA ARG A 41 -11.75 -7.11 4.36
C ARG A 41 -11.57 -7.65 2.94
N GLU A 42 -12.32 -7.14 1.98
CA GLU A 42 -12.19 -7.52 0.56
C GLU A 42 -11.06 -6.76 -0.15
N GLY A 43 -10.28 -5.96 0.58
CA GLY A 43 -9.17 -5.19 0.04
C GLY A 43 -9.62 -3.99 -0.79
N ARG A 44 -10.88 -3.56 -0.66
CA ARG A 44 -11.40 -2.35 -1.32
C ARG A 44 -11.00 -1.12 -0.51
N TRP A 45 -10.64 -0.08 -1.24
CA TRP A 45 -10.18 1.17 -0.67
C TRP A 45 -11.28 2.21 -0.67
N PHE A 46 -11.38 2.99 0.41
CA PHE A 46 -12.36 4.04 0.57
C PHE A 46 -11.68 5.33 1.01
N PHE A 47 -12.12 6.45 0.45
CA PHE A 47 -11.79 7.81 0.91
C PHE A 47 -13.09 8.50 1.28
N MET A 48 -13.21 8.98 2.52
CA MET A 48 -14.42 9.64 3.02
C MET A 48 -15.69 8.82 2.72
N ASN A 49 -15.66 7.52 3.04
CA ASN A 49 -16.71 6.53 2.79
C ASN A 49 -17.09 6.31 1.30
N SER A 50 -16.35 6.90 0.36
CA SER A 50 -16.55 6.69 -1.08
C SER A 50 -15.53 5.67 -1.62
N PRO A 51 -15.97 4.61 -2.33
CA PRO A 51 -15.07 3.59 -2.86
C PRO A 51 -14.14 4.15 -3.94
N ILE A 52 -12.88 3.74 -3.91
CA ILE A 52 -11.87 4.07 -4.90
C ILE A 52 -11.80 2.93 -5.94
N GLY A 53 -12.62 3.04 -6.99
CA GLY A 53 -12.73 2.00 -8.03
C GLY A 53 -11.59 1.96 -9.05
N ARG A 54 -10.62 2.88 -8.99
CA ARG A 54 -9.52 2.95 -9.97
C ARG A 54 -8.34 2.11 -9.49
N GLU A 55 -8.18 0.90 -10.01
CA GLU A 55 -7.11 -0.03 -9.62
C GLU A 55 -5.71 0.61 -9.65
N ARG A 56 -5.36 1.33 -10.72
CA ARG A 56 -4.06 2.02 -10.82
C ARG A 56 -3.81 2.99 -9.65
N MET A 57 -4.86 3.63 -9.13
CA MET A 57 -4.76 4.53 -7.99
C MET A 57 -4.51 3.75 -6.70
N VAL A 58 -5.23 2.63 -6.50
CA VAL A 58 -5.01 1.71 -5.37
C VAL A 58 -3.59 1.16 -5.37
N LYS A 59 -3.10 0.70 -6.52
CA LYS A 59 -1.72 0.20 -6.69
C LYS A 59 -0.65 1.25 -6.40
N LEU A 60 -0.96 2.54 -6.56
CA LEU A 60 -0.04 3.62 -6.25
C LEU A 60 -0.08 3.96 -4.75
N PHE A 61 -1.26 3.97 -4.14
CA PHE A 61 -1.37 4.15 -2.68
C PHE A 61 -0.73 3.04 -1.89
N SER A 62 -0.80 1.78 -2.37
CA SER A 62 -0.12 0.68 -1.70
C SER A 62 1.40 0.87 -1.57
N LYS A 63 2.03 1.58 -2.53
CA LYS A 63 3.48 1.86 -2.50
C LYS A 63 3.89 2.85 -1.42
N VAL A 64 2.94 3.62 -0.90
CA VAL A 64 3.17 4.57 0.19
C VAL A 64 2.52 4.16 1.51
N LEU A 65 2.04 2.93 1.59
CA LEU A 65 1.56 2.37 2.84
C LEU A 65 2.74 2.07 3.78
N ARG A 66 2.62 2.49 5.02
CA ARG A 66 3.61 2.26 6.07
C ARG A 66 2.92 1.82 7.35
N LEU A 67 3.47 0.81 8.00
CA LEU A 67 3.12 0.44 9.37
C LEU A 67 4.09 1.17 10.30
N ASP A 68 3.58 1.98 11.21
CA ASP A 68 4.40 2.68 12.21
C ASP A 68 4.52 1.86 13.51
N GLU A 69 5.41 2.28 14.40
CA GLU A 69 5.71 1.60 15.67
C GLU A 69 4.52 1.57 16.65
N ASP A 70 3.51 2.42 16.43
CA ASP A 70 2.24 2.41 17.17
C ASP A 70 1.29 1.28 16.75
N GLY A 71 1.66 0.50 15.73
CA GLY A 71 0.85 -0.59 15.20
C GLY A 71 -0.24 -0.15 14.22
N GLU A 72 -0.23 1.13 13.82
CA GLU A 72 -1.21 1.71 12.92
C GLU A 72 -0.65 1.88 11.49
N TYR A 73 -1.56 1.85 10.51
CA TYR A 73 -1.21 2.04 9.11
C TYR A 73 -1.39 3.48 8.66
N TYR A 74 -0.48 3.93 7.79
CA TYR A 74 -0.46 5.28 7.25
C TYR A 74 -0.14 5.27 5.75
N LEU A 75 -0.76 6.21 5.02
CA LEU A 75 -0.24 6.64 3.72
C LEU A 75 0.72 7.80 3.96
N VAL A 76 1.97 7.63 3.54
CA VAL A 76 3.03 8.59 3.84
C VAL A 76 3.69 9.07 2.56
N THR A 77 3.70 10.38 2.39
CA THR A 77 4.42 11.08 1.32
C THR A 77 5.39 12.09 1.95
N PRO A 78 6.18 12.85 1.19
CA PRO A 78 7.07 13.85 1.77
C PRO A 78 6.37 14.96 2.58
N VAL A 79 5.08 15.23 2.32
CA VAL A 79 4.34 16.34 2.96
C VAL A 79 3.00 15.95 3.57
N GLU A 80 2.50 14.73 3.36
CA GLU A 80 1.23 14.24 3.92
C GLU A 80 1.46 12.92 4.67
N LYS A 81 0.86 12.79 5.85
CA LYS A 81 0.68 11.51 6.56
C LYS A 81 -0.80 11.36 6.88
N ILE A 82 -1.44 10.33 6.36
CA ILE A 82 -2.87 10.07 6.56
C ILE A 82 -3.00 8.69 7.21
N ARG A 83 -3.70 8.61 8.34
CA ARG A 83 -4.04 7.32 8.96
C ARG A 83 -5.03 6.58 8.06
N ILE A 84 -4.83 5.28 7.90
CA ILE A 84 -5.75 4.40 7.18
C ILE A 84 -6.21 3.27 8.09
N GLU A 85 -7.52 3.12 8.24
CA GLU A 85 -8.10 1.99 8.94
C GLU A 85 -7.99 0.75 8.06
N VAL A 86 -7.46 -0.34 8.60
CA VAL A 86 -7.32 -1.61 7.89
C VAL A 86 -8.08 -2.68 8.68
N GLU A 87 -9.13 -3.22 8.07
CA GLU A 87 -10.04 -4.13 8.78
C GLU A 87 -9.37 -5.46 9.17
N GLU A 88 -8.54 -6.04 8.29
CA GLU A 88 -7.75 -7.24 8.59
C GLU A 88 -6.29 -7.07 8.16
N ARG A 89 -6.03 -7.02 6.84
CA ARG A 89 -4.70 -6.88 6.26
C ARG A 89 -4.76 -5.99 5.02
N PRO A 90 -3.70 -5.23 4.72
CA PRO A 90 -3.72 -4.29 3.60
C PRO A 90 -3.62 -4.97 2.23
N PHE A 91 -3.12 -6.21 2.20
CA PHE A 91 -2.88 -6.96 0.97
C PHE A 91 -3.54 -8.34 1.06
N LEU A 92 -4.15 -8.75 -0.04
CA LEU A 92 -4.71 -10.08 -0.25
C LEU A 92 -3.84 -10.81 -1.25
N ILE A 93 -3.43 -12.04 -0.94
CA ILE A 93 -2.82 -12.93 -1.92
C ILE A 93 -3.94 -13.43 -2.84
N ILE A 94 -3.80 -13.16 -4.14
CA ILE A 94 -4.81 -13.51 -5.15
C ILE A 94 -4.33 -14.61 -6.10
N ASP A 95 -3.02 -14.82 -6.21
CA ASP A 95 -2.45 -15.87 -7.05
C ASP A 95 -1.09 -16.35 -6.50
N TYR A 96 -0.62 -17.48 -7.01
CA TYR A 96 0.70 -18.02 -6.73
C TYR A 96 1.27 -18.81 -7.91
N GLN A 97 2.60 -18.89 -8.01
CA GLN A 97 3.30 -19.75 -8.96
C GLN A 97 4.27 -20.69 -8.26
N LEU A 98 4.39 -21.90 -8.79
CA LEU A 98 5.30 -22.94 -8.33
C LEU A 98 6.39 -23.19 -9.35
N ILE A 99 7.65 -22.95 -8.97
CA ILE A 99 8.81 -23.25 -9.80
C ILE A 99 9.60 -24.37 -9.14
N LYS A 100 9.66 -25.53 -9.78
CA LYS A 100 10.52 -26.65 -9.37
C LYS A 100 11.90 -26.49 -10.00
N LYS A 101 12.93 -26.45 -9.17
CA LYS A 101 14.34 -26.38 -9.60
C LYS A 101 15.12 -27.51 -8.93
N GLY A 102 15.14 -28.67 -9.58
CA GLY A 102 15.63 -29.93 -8.96
C GLY A 102 14.74 -30.31 -7.78
N ASP A 103 15.36 -30.57 -6.63
CA ASP A 103 14.65 -30.93 -5.38
C ASP A 103 14.12 -29.70 -4.61
N LYS A 104 14.33 -28.49 -5.13
CA LYS A 104 13.83 -27.25 -4.51
C LYS A 104 12.51 -26.81 -5.13
N GLN A 105 11.58 -26.41 -4.28
CA GLN A 105 10.34 -25.73 -4.67
C GLN A 105 10.45 -24.25 -4.31
N ILE A 106 10.22 -23.38 -5.28
CA ILE A 106 10.11 -21.93 -5.11
C ILE A 106 8.65 -21.57 -5.29
N ILE A 107 8.10 -20.80 -4.35
CA ILE A 107 6.73 -20.27 -4.44
C ILE A 107 6.85 -18.75 -4.58
N SER A 108 6.16 -18.19 -5.57
CA SER A 108 5.91 -16.74 -5.64
C SER A 108 4.43 -16.47 -5.44
N PHE A 109 4.10 -15.39 -4.72
CA PHE A 109 2.72 -14.92 -4.55
C PHE A 109 2.49 -13.62 -5.32
N GLU A 110 1.26 -13.39 -5.74
CA GLU A 110 0.77 -12.11 -6.26
C GLU A 110 -0.30 -11.55 -5.33
N THR A 111 -0.19 -10.24 -5.04
CA THR A 111 -1.18 -9.52 -4.23
C THR A 111 -2.26 -8.84 -5.10
N ASN A 112 -3.40 -8.48 -4.52
CA ASN A 112 -4.44 -7.67 -5.16
C ASN A 112 -3.96 -6.29 -5.64
N THR A 113 -2.80 -5.80 -5.16
CA THR A 113 -2.15 -4.57 -5.63
C THR A 113 -1.09 -4.83 -6.72
N GLY A 114 -0.90 -6.08 -7.13
CA GLY A 114 0.04 -6.49 -8.18
C GLY A 114 1.50 -6.60 -7.73
N ASP A 115 1.75 -6.59 -6.42
CA ASP A 115 3.07 -6.92 -5.88
C ASP A 115 3.32 -8.43 -5.99
N ILE A 116 4.50 -8.80 -6.48
CA ILE A 116 4.96 -10.18 -6.59
C ILE A 116 6.18 -10.36 -5.69
N PHE A 117 6.14 -11.37 -4.82
CA PHE A 117 7.24 -11.69 -3.90
C PHE A 117 7.40 -13.19 -3.73
N LEU A 118 8.58 -13.62 -3.30
CA LEU A 118 8.88 -15.04 -3.01
C LEU A 118 8.53 -15.37 -1.57
N LEU A 119 8.08 -16.60 -1.32
CA LEU A 119 8.07 -17.17 0.02
C LEU A 119 9.52 -17.47 0.43
N ASP A 120 10.03 -16.72 1.40
CA ASP A 120 11.42 -16.82 1.86
C ASP A 120 11.55 -16.45 3.36
N LYS A 121 12.77 -16.16 3.84
CA LYS A 121 12.98 -15.84 5.25
C LYS A 121 12.54 -14.43 5.63
N ASP A 122 12.53 -13.53 4.66
CA ASP A 122 12.11 -12.14 4.85
C ASP A 122 10.58 -12.04 4.68
N HIS A 123 9.98 -12.98 3.95
CA HIS A 123 8.54 -13.15 3.77
C HIS A 123 8.12 -14.58 4.17
N PRO A 124 7.95 -14.87 5.48
CA PRO A 124 7.66 -16.22 5.99
C PRO A 124 6.22 -16.70 5.77
#